data_AF-A0A530QH53-F1
#
_entry.id   AF-A0A530QH53-F1
#
_cell.length_a   1.000
_cell.length_b   1.000
_cell.length_c   1.000
_cell.angle_alpha   90.00
_cell.angle_beta   90.00
_cell.angle_gamma   90.00
#
_symmetry.space_group_name_H-M   'P 1'
#
loop_
_entity.id
_entity.type
_entity.pdbx_description
1 polymer ?
#
loop_
_entity_poly.entity_id
_entity_poly.type
_entity_poly.pdbx_seq_one_letter_code
_entity_poly.pdbx_strand_id
1 'polypeptide(L)' 'MAAMAKTSLSIKVGAAIRKARKQRGLVMRHIAEHNDTDVAAVGNWETGRNLPKTENLLK' A
#
# COMPACT_ATOMS: atom_id res chain seq x y z
N MET A 1 -8.37 5.37 17.13
CA MET A 1 -7.90 4.11 16.53
C MET A 1 -6.37 4.13 16.57
N ALA A 2 -5.73 3.21 17.32
CA ALA A 2 -4.29 3.23 17.52
C ALA A 2 -3.56 2.93 16.20
N ALA A 3 -2.63 3.79 15.80
CA ALA A 3 -1.70 3.46 14.74
C ALA A 3 -0.83 2.30 15.24
N MET A 4 -1.01 1.10 14.66
CA MET A 4 -0.11 -0.02 14.90
C MET A 4 1.32 0.45 14.59
N ALA A 5 2.27 0.18 15.48
CA ALA A 5 3.67 0.55 15.26
C ALA A 5 4.17 -0.07 13.94
N LYS A 6 4.93 0.70 13.15
CA LYS A 6 5.50 0.21 11.89
C LYS A 6 6.35 -1.03 12.16
N THR A 7 6.01 -2.14 11.53
CA THR A 7 6.80 -3.38 11.61
C THR A 7 7.81 -3.44 10.47
N SER A 8 8.91 -4.17 10.65
CA SER A 8 9.87 -4.43 9.57
C SER A 8 9.21 -5.04 8.33
N LEU A 9 8.19 -5.88 8.53
CA LEU A 9 7.37 -6.44 7.46
C LEU A 9 6.58 -5.36 6.70
N SER A 10 5.84 -4.50 7.41
CA SER A 10 5.04 -3.43 6.79
C SER A 10 5.88 -2.46 5.98
N ILE A 11 7.11 -2.16 6.43
CA ILE A 11 8.06 -1.31 5.71
C ILE A 11 8.51 -1.99 4.40
N LYS A 12 8.89 -3.27 4.46
CA LYS A 12 9.35 -4.02 3.29
C LYS A 12 8.23 -4.17 2.25
N VAL A 13 7.03 -4.54 2.68
CA VAL A 13 5.86 -4.69 1.81
C VAL A 13 5.49 -3.34 1.18
N GLY A 14 5.40 -2.28 1.99
CA GLY A 14 5.11 -0.94 1.49
C GLY A 14 6.11 -0.44 0.45
N ALA A 15 7.41 -0.65 0.70
CA ALA A 15 8.46 -0.30 -0.24
C ALA A 15 8.35 -1.09 -1.56
N ALA A 16 8.00 -2.38 -1.51
CA ALA A 16 7.79 -3.21 -2.68
C ALA A 16 6.59 -2.72 -3.52
N ILE A 17 5.47 -2.40 -2.88
CA ILE A 17 4.28 -1.83 -3.54
C ILE A 17 4.65 -0.51 -4.23
N ARG A 18 5.31 0.41 -3.52
CA ARG A 18 5.73 1.70 -4.06
C ARG A 18 6.66 1.54 -5.26
N LYS A 19 7.61 0.61 -5.17
CA LYS A 19 8.55 0.31 -6.26
C LYS A 19 7.80 -0.20 -7.48
N ALA A 20 6.95 -1.22 -7.34
CA ALA A 20 6.18 -1.80 -8.44
C ALA A 20 5.27 -0.75 -9.09
N ARG A 21 4.59 0.08 -8.29
CA ARG A 21 3.74 1.17 -8.79
C ARG A 21 4.52 2.15 -9.66
N LYS A 22 5.66 2.64 -9.16
CA LYS A 22 6.50 3.61 -9.89
C LYS A 22 7.10 3.01 -11.16
N GLN A 23 7.52 1.74 -11.13
CA GLN A 23 8.03 1.04 -12.31
C GLN A 23 6.99 0.94 -13.44
N ARG A 24 5.70 0.92 -13.10
CA ARG A 24 4.58 0.91 -14.04
C ARG A 24 4.06 2.30 -14.41
N GLY A 25 4.69 3.38 -13.93
CA GLY A 25 4.24 4.76 -14.18
C GLY A 25 2.89 5.10 -13.53
N LEU A 26 2.44 4.31 -12.55
CA LEU A 26 1.12 4.48 -11.94
C LEU A 26 1.15 5.51 -10.79
N VAL A 27 0.08 6.30 -10.66
CA VAL A 27 -0.19 7.10 -9.45
C VAL A 27 -0.94 6.26 -8.41
N MET A 28 -0.92 6.67 -7.14
CA MET A 28 -1.60 5.92 -6.06
C MET A 28 -3.11 5.74 -6.33
N ARG A 29 -3.74 6.70 -7.01
CA ARG A 29 -5.15 6.62 -7.41
C ARG A 29 -5.47 5.39 -8.25
N HIS A 30 -4.60 5.01 -9.18
CA HIS A 30 -4.82 3.80 -9.98
C HIS A 30 -4.87 2.52 -9.12
N ILE A 31 -4.02 2.42 -8.08
CA ILE A 31 -4.07 1.28 -7.15
C ILE A 31 -5.35 1.33 -6.32
N ALA A 32 -5.73 2.53 -5.86
CA ALA A 32 -6.90 2.76 -5.04
C ALA A 32 -8.19 2.33 -5.78
N GLU A 33 -8.35 2.80 -7.02
CA GLU A 33 -9.47 2.45 -7.90
C GLU A 33 -9.51 0.94 -8.19
N HIS A 34 -8.37 0.31 -8.53
CA HIS A 34 -8.29 -1.13 -8.77
C HIS A 34 -8.68 -1.97 -7.55
N ASN A 35 -8.43 -1.44 -6.35
CA ASN A 35 -8.68 -2.12 -5.09
C ASN A 35 -10.00 -1.75 -4.41
N ASP A 36 -10.81 -0.87 -5.01
CA ASP A 36 -12.01 -0.30 -4.39
C ASP A 36 -11.71 0.29 -3.01
N THR A 37 -10.64 1.09 -2.92
CA THR A 37 -10.17 1.70 -1.67
C THR A 37 -9.75 3.16 -1.86
N ASP A 38 -9.33 3.82 -0.78
CA ASP A 38 -8.90 5.22 -0.80
C ASP A 38 -7.40 5.37 -1.10
N VAL A 39 -7.03 6.49 -1.73
CA VAL A 39 -5.63 6.87 -1.95
C VAL A 39 -4.85 6.95 -0.62
N ALA A 40 -5.52 7.35 0.47
CA ALA A 40 -4.94 7.37 1.80
C ALA A 40 -4.55 5.97 2.30
N ALA A 41 -5.34 4.93 1.99
CA ALA A 41 -5.01 3.55 2.33
C ALA A 41 -3.73 3.12 1.59
N VAL A 42 -3.64 3.40 0.28
CA VAL A 42 -2.43 3.12 -0.52
C VAL A 42 -1.21 3.85 0.05
N GLY A 43 -1.35 5.13 0.42
CA GLY A 43 -0.28 5.89 1.08
C GLY A 43 0.16 5.29 2.41
N ASN A 44 -0.77 4.80 3.21
CA ASN A 44 -0.49 4.11 4.46
C ASN A 44 0.26 2.79 4.22
N TRP A 45 -0.10 2.01 3.19
CA TRP A 45 0.61 0.79 2.81
C TRP A 45 2.05 1.12 2.37
N GLU A 46 2.22 2.06 1.44
CA GLU A 46 3.55 2.40 0.90
C GLU A 46 4.52 2.96 1.93
N THR A 47 4.00 3.62 2.96
CA THR A 47 4.82 4.18 4.05
C THR A 47 5.01 3.21 5.21
N GLY A 48 4.42 2.01 5.13
CA GLY A 48 4.46 0.98 6.16
C GLY A 48 3.67 1.33 7.43
N ARG A 49 2.69 2.22 7.34
CA ARG A 49 1.82 2.58 8.48
C ARG A 49 0.89 1.42 8.86
N ASN A 50 0.43 0.66 7.88
CA ASN A 50 -0.31 -0.59 8.05
C ASN A 50 -0.03 -1.52 6.86
N LEU A 51 -0.45 -2.77 6.98
CA LEU A 51 -0.41 -3.73 5.88
C LEU A 51 -1.72 -3.69 5.07
N PRO A 52 -1.66 -3.88 3.74
CA PRO A 52 -2.85 -4.26 2.97
C PRO A 52 -3.35 -5.64 3.40
N LYS A 53 -4.63 -5.93 3.15
CA LYS A 53 -5.13 -7.30 3.28
C LYS A 53 -4.59 -8.14 2.13
N THR A 54 -4.57 -9.47 2.28
CA THR A 54 -4.14 -10.39 1.22
C THR A 54 -4.91 -10.16 -0.08
N GLU A 55 -6.23 -9.94 0.00
CA GLU A 55 -7.08 -9.65 -1.15
C GLU A 55 -6.60 -8.44 -1.97
N ASN A 56 -6.06 -7.41 -1.32
CA ASN A 56 -5.55 -6.22 -2.00
C ASN A 56 -4.26 -6.46 -2.79
N LEU A 57 -3.57 -7.58 -2.54
CA LEU A 57 -2.33 -7.96 -3.22
C LEU A 57 -2.57 -8.94 -4.38
N LEU A 58 -3.77 -9.52 -4.47
CA LEU A 58 -4.09 -10.58 -5.44
C LEU A 58 -4.93 -10.08 -6.64
N LYS A 59 -5.51 -8.87 -6.55
CA LYS A 59 -6.16 -8.20 -7.67
C LYS A 59 -5.14 -7.70 -8.68
#